data_AF-A0A9Q1CT55-F1
#
_entry.id   AF-A0A9Q1CT55-F1
#
_cell.length_a   1.000
_cell.length_b   1.000
_cell.length_c   1.000
_cell.angle_alpha   90.00
_cell.angle_beta   90.00
_cell.angle_gamma   90.00
#
_symmetry.space_group_name_H-M   'P 1'
#
loop_
_entity.id
_entity.type
_entity.pdbx_description
1 polymer ?
#
loop_
_entity_poly.entity_id
_entity_poly.type
_entity_poly.pdbx_seq_one_letter_code
_entity_poly.pdbx_strand_id
1 'polypeptide(L)'
;MSFGPQLCASAFRARRNCEHLSRKLTQTHSDIAFLSACKRLNLVPKGLQLKNPLRSTSSSSRSKDICFKASQLLRNLAISEAYKKQRTLCNKLSSAKSELSSELPSHVNKDQVFNFLDNREILNKRRCFARKERKLQTLFNKSPVLRRLYAKDYITTKDHTYSDSQSEPAGLRKHSTWTPPAGRNTYIDAFTKSVKCHLDHFLATNVTSSKSEPDNLRLGQRKALKQLKANANITIKPADKGGAVVIENTSDYIKEGERQLTDVTFYKLCSDDPTPNFQKKLLNTLESFDLSSRNKVMKYLPKSPRPGCFYTLPKIHKLTSLIRSKVTNTGDDLVVNDTIEMAKRLAITPPGRPIVSAIGTLTEHLSDLVDRYLQPLMDLIPSFTRDTTNFLQRLNEISETPTGVILVTMDVSALYTNIPHSEGIQACNEMLHKGPPTDIPIDHITTLIEFILKHNNFEFDDKHYLQINGTAMGTKMAPAYANIHVFPQG
;
A
#
# COMPACT_ATOMS: atom_id res chain seq x y z
N MET A 1 -27.27 27.67 38.07
CA MET A 1 -26.44 28.84 37.73
C MET A 1 -26.52 29.07 36.23
N SER A 2 -27.22 30.12 35.81
CA SER A 2 -27.51 30.41 34.40
C SER A 2 -26.32 31.05 33.69
N PHE A 3 -25.96 30.46 32.55
CA PHE A 3 -25.45 31.03 31.30
C PHE A 3 -24.31 32.08 31.35
N GLY A 4 -23.26 31.78 30.59
CA GLY A 4 -22.02 32.55 30.46
C GLY A 4 -22.18 33.97 29.87
N PRO A 5 -21.08 34.61 29.45
CA PRO A 5 -21.03 36.06 29.22
C PRO A 5 -22.18 36.54 28.33
N GLN A 6 -22.82 37.65 28.73
CA GLN A 6 -23.90 38.29 27.98
C GLN A 6 -23.37 38.76 26.62
N LEU A 7 -23.42 37.87 25.63
CA LEU A 7 -23.14 38.21 24.24
C LEU A 7 -24.21 39.20 23.76
N CYS A 8 -23.78 40.28 23.12
CA CYS A 8 -24.70 41.18 22.44
C CYS A 8 -25.49 40.42 21.35
N ALA A 9 -26.67 40.94 20.99
CA ALA A 9 -27.56 40.28 20.03
C ALA A 9 -26.88 40.02 18.66
N SER A 10 -25.96 40.90 18.24
CA SER A 10 -25.17 40.76 17.01
C SER A 10 -24.17 39.60 17.11
N ALA A 11 -23.37 39.51 18.18
CA ALA A 11 -22.45 38.39 18.41
C ALA A 11 -23.17 37.04 18.46
N PHE A 12 -24.36 36.98 19.06
CA PHE A 12 -25.15 35.75 19.10
C PHE A 12 -25.66 35.32 17.72
N ARG A 13 -26.07 36.28 16.87
CA ARG A 13 -26.45 36.02 15.47
C ARG A 13 -25.25 35.55 14.64
N ALA A 14 -24.11 36.22 14.75
CA ALA A 14 -22.86 35.84 14.07
C ALA A 14 -22.41 34.43 14.47
N ARG A 15 -22.51 34.09 15.76
CA ARG A 15 -22.23 32.74 16.27
C ARG A 15 -23.15 31.69 15.64
N ARG A 16 -24.46 31.93 15.62
CA ARG A 16 -25.43 31.00 14.98
C ARG A 16 -25.17 30.83 13.49
N ASN A 17 -24.76 31.89 12.80
CA ASN A 17 -24.39 31.84 11.38
C ASN A 17 -23.17 30.92 11.17
N CYS A 18 -22.13 31.07 12.01
CA CYS A 18 -20.96 30.18 12.00
C CYS A 18 -21.35 28.72 12.21
N GLU A 19 -22.19 28.42 13.21
CA GLU A 19 -22.66 27.04 13.45
C GLU A 19 -23.41 26.47 12.23
N HIS A 20 -24.29 27.26 11.62
CA HIS A 20 -25.08 26.83 10.47
C HIS A 20 -24.20 26.53 9.24
N LEU A 21 -23.24 27.41 8.96
CA LEU A 21 -22.30 27.25 7.85
C LEU A 21 -21.36 26.05 8.09
N SER A 22 -20.89 25.88 9.33
CA SER A 22 -20.05 24.74 9.72
C SER A 22 -20.78 23.40 9.51
N ARG A 23 -22.04 23.28 9.97
CA ARG A 23 -22.86 22.07 9.74
C ARG A 23 -23.06 21.76 8.25
N LYS A 24 -23.32 22.79 7.44
CA LYS A 24 -23.46 22.64 5.97
C LYS A 24 -22.15 22.19 5.32
N LEU A 25 -21.03 22.71 5.79
CA LEU A 25 -19.70 22.34 5.29
C LEU A 25 -19.39 20.88 5.64
N THR A 26 -19.59 20.48 6.90
CA THR A 26 -19.45 19.09 7.34
C THR A 26 -20.33 18.11 6.56
N GLN A 27 -21.59 18.49 6.31
CA GLN A 27 -22.48 17.68 5.47
C GLN A 27 -21.90 17.53 4.05
N THR A 28 -21.41 18.62 3.46
CA THR A 28 -20.78 18.62 2.12
C THR A 28 -19.51 17.77 2.09
N HIS A 29 -18.65 17.83 3.11
CA HIS A 29 -17.49 16.94 3.25
C HIS A 29 -17.90 15.46 3.31
N SER A 30 -18.93 15.13 4.09
CA SER A 30 -19.43 13.75 4.16
C SER A 30 -20.00 13.27 2.82
N ASP A 31 -20.62 14.16 2.05
CA ASP A 31 -21.13 13.87 0.70
C ASP A 31 -19.99 13.61 -0.29
N ILE A 32 -18.93 14.41 -0.26
CA ILE A 32 -17.73 14.22 -1.09
C ILE A 32 -17.08 12.87 -0.79
N ALA A 33 -16.86 12.56 0.50
CA ALA A 33 -16.26 11.30 0.92
C ALA A 33 -17.10 10.09 0.44
N PHE A 34 -18.42 10.16 0.63
CA PHE A 34 -19.36 9.14 0.20
C PHE A 34 -19.35 8.92 -1.32
N LEU A 35 -19.47 10.00 -2.11
CA LEU A 35 -19.51 9.92 -3.57
C LEU A 35 -18.17 9.46 -4.15
N SER A 36 -17.05 9.88 -3.56
CA SER A 36 -15.70 9.44 -3.95
C SER A 36 -15.50 7.95 -3.66
N ALA A 37 -15.98 7.45 -2.53
CA ALA A 37 -15.98 6.02 -2.23
C ALA A 37 -16.86 5.24 -3.22
N CYS A 38 -18.04 5.76 -3.57
CA CYS A 38 -18.89 5.17 -4.62
C CYS A 38 -18.17 5.12 -5.97
N LYS A 39 -17.41 6.17 -6.33
CA LYS A 39 -16.61 6.20 -7.57
C LYS A 39 -15.54 5.10 -7.57
N ARG A 40 -14.77 4.94 -6.48
CA ARG A 40 -13.73 3.90 -6.36
C ARG A 40 -14.31 2.48 -6.48
N LEU A 41 -15.45 2.22 -5.84
CA LEU A 41 -16.11 0.92 -5.84
C LEU A 41 -17.00 0.68 -7.07
N ASN A 42 -16.97 1.58 -8.05
CA ASN A 42 -17.84 1.58 -9.21
C ASN A 42 -19.35 1.47 -8.89
N LEU A 43 -19.77 2.07 -7.78
CA LEU A 43 -21.14 2.14 -7.31
C LEU A 43 -21.80 3.46 -7.72
N VAL A 44 -23.10 3.44 -7.97
CA VAL A 44 -23.91 4.65 -8.15
C VAL A 44 -25.03 4.68 -7.10
N PRO A 45 -25.15 5.74 -6.28
CA PRO A 45 -26.25 5.88 -5.32
C PRO A 45 -27.60 5.92 -6.04
N LYS A 46 -28.65 5.33 -5.46
CA LYS A 46 -30.01 5.30 -6.05
C LYS A 46 -30.53 6.65 -6.55
N GLY A 47 -30.25 7.74 -5.82
CA GLY A 47 -30.68 9.10 -6.22
C GLY A 47 -29.98 9.66 -7.46
N LEU A 48 -28.91 9.00 -7.93
CA LEU A 48 -28.16 9.36 -9.14
C LEU A 48 -28.26 8.27 -10.21
N GLN A 49 -29.08 7.25 -10.00
CA GLN A 49 -29.33 6.20 -10.99
C GLN A 49 -30.43 6.64 -11.94
N LEU A 50 -30.12 6.70 -13.22
CA LEU A 50 -31.11 6.94 -14.27
C LEU A 50 -31.93 5.67 -14.49
N LYS A 51 -33.27 5.83 -14.50
CA LYS A 51 -34.19 4.75 -14.85
C LYS A 51 -34.14 4.54 -16.36
N ASN A 52 -34.11 3.29 -16.79
CA ASN A 52 -34.15 2.96 -18.21
C ASN A 52 -35.55 3.29 -18.77
N PRO A 53 -35.67 4.23 -19.74
CA PRO A 53 -36.96 4.61 -20.30
C PRO A 53 -37.60 3.51 -21.16
N LEU A 54 -36.81 2.56 -21.67
CA LEU A 54 -37.26 1.46 -22.54
C LEU A 54 -37.62 0.18 -21.76
N ARG A 55 -37.82 0.30 -20.45
CA ARG A 55 -38.06 -0.86 -19.57
C ARG A 55 -39.35 -1.61 -19.90
N SER A 56 -40.34 -0.94 -20.49
CA SER A 56 -41.66 -1.50 -20.82
C SER A 56 -41.73 -2.16 -22.20
N THR A 57 -40.82 -1.85 -23.13
CA THR A 57 -40.96 -2.24 -24.55
C THR A 57 -39.85 -3.17 -25.03
N SER A 58 -38.62 -3.04 -24.53
CA SER A 58 -37.49 -3.94 -24.87
C SER A 58 -36.24 -3.59 -24.06
N SER A 59 -36.09 -4.21 -22.88
CA SER A 59 -34.94 -3.97 -22.02
C SER A 59 -33.68 -4.73 -22.50
N SER A 60 -33.01 -4.23 -23.54
CA SER A 60 -31.73 -4.78 -24.02
C SER A 60 -30.60 -4.54 -23.02
N SER A 61 -29.59 -5.41 -22.97
CA SER A 61 -28.38 -5.20 -22.14
C SER A 61 -27.73 -3.85 -22.43
N ARG A 62 -27.65 -3.50 -23.72
CA ARG A 62 -27.11 -2.21 -24.19
C ARG A 62 -27.82 -1.00 -23.60
N SER A 63 -29.16 -1.02 -23.51
CA SER A 63 -29.93 0.08 -22.90
C SER A 63 -29.65 0.23 -21.40
N LYS A 64 -29.44 -0.89 -20.67
CA LYS A 64 -29.06 -0.88 -19.25
C LYS A 64 -27.64 -0.33 -19.07
N ASP A 65 -26.71 -0.71 -19.93
CA ASP A 65 -25.32 -0.25 -19.89
C ASP A 65 -25.20 1.24 -20.16
N ILE A 66 -25.96 1.77 -21.13
CA ILE A 66 -26.03 3.20 -21.42
C ILE A 66 -26.55 3.97 -20.20
N CYS A 67 -27.65 3.50 -19.58
CA CYS A 67 -28.20 4.12 -18.38
C CYS A 67 -27.20 4.07 -17.21
N PHE A 68 -26.48 2.96 -17.04
CA PHE A 68 -25.45 2.83 -16.01
C PHE A 68 -24.29 3.80 -16.24
N LYS A 69 -23.76 3.89 -17.47
CA LYS A 69 -22.70 4.85 -17.84
C LYS A 69 -23.14 6.29 -17.60
N ALA A 70 -24.34 6.66 -18.03
CA ALA A 70 -24.89 7.99 -17.78
C ALA A 70 -25.06 8.28 -16.28
N SER A 71 -25.45 7.28 -15.49
CA SER A 71 -25.53 7.39 -14.02
C SER A 71 -24.14 7.59 -13.36
N GLN A 72 -23.09 6.96 -13.90
CA GLN A 72 -21.70 7.19 -13.46
C GLN A 72 -21.23 8.62 -13.76
N LEU A 73 -21.58 9.16 -14.94
CA LEU A 73 -21.28 10.54 -15.30
C LEU A 73 -21.99 11.53 -14.36
N LEU A 74 -23.28 11.29 -14.07
CA LEU A 74 -24.03 12.11 -13.12
C LEU A 74 -23.41 12.10 -11.71
N ARG A 75 -22.94 10.93 -11.25
CA ARG A 75 -22.15 10.83 -10.00
C ARG A 75 -20.88 11.67 -10.05
N ASN A 76 -20.13 11.63 -11.15
CA ASN A 76 -18.89 12.41 -11.28
C ASN A 76 -19.18 13.92 -11.30
N LEU A 77 -20.26 14.35 -11.95
CA LEU A 77 -20.73 15.73 -11.91
C LEU A 77 -21.14 16.16 -10.50
N ALA A 78 -21.87 15.31 -9.78
CA ALA A 78 -22.26 15.59 -8.39
C ALA A 78 -21.05 15.74 -7.45
N ILE A 79 -19.96 15.00 -7.69
CA ILE A 79 -18.69 15.20 -6.96
C ILE A 79 -18.12 16.59 -7.26
N SER A 80 -18.06 16.98 -8.54
CA SER A 80 -17.57 18.30 -8.95
C SER A 80 -18.38 19.43 -8.32
N GLU A 81 -19.71 19.33 -8.34
CA GLU A 81 -20.60 20.32 -7.72
C GLU A 81 -20.46 20.37 -6.19
N ALA A 82 -20.23 19.22 -5.54
CA ALA A 82 -19.97 19.19 -4.10
C ALA A 82 -18.66 19.90 -3.73
N TYR A 83 -17.59 19.74 -4.53
CA TYR A 83 -16.33 20.48 -4.34
C TYR A 83 -16.48 21.99 -4.58
N LYS A 84 -17.25 22.41 -5.59
CA LYS A 84 -17.58 23.84 -5.78
C LYS A 84 -18.31 24.40 -4.58
N LYS A 85 -19.34 23.68 -4.08
CA LYS A 85 -20.10 24.05 -2.90
C LYS A 85 -19.24 24.12 -1.64
N GLN A 86 -18.30 23.20 -1.46
CA GLN A 86 -17.32 23.21 -0.36
C GLN A 86 -16.53 24.53 -0.37
N ARG A 87 -15.95 24.91 -1.52
CA ARG A 87 -15.17 26.14 -1.66
C ARG A 87 -16.00 27.38 -1.30
N THR A 88 -17.23 27.49 -1.81
CA THR A 88 -18.14 28.59 -1.48
C THR A 88 -18.50 28.63 0.01
N LEU A 89 -18.71 27.48 0.64
CA LEU A 89 -19.03 27.40 2.08
C LEU A 89 -17.82 27.73 2.96
N CYS A 90 -16.60 27.31 2.58
CA CYS A 90 -15.38 27.70 3.28
C CYS A 90 -15.22 29.22 3.28
N ASN A 91 -15.36 29.87 2.12
CA ASN A 91 -15.25 31.33 2.03
C ASN A 91 -16.30 32.03 2.91
N LYS A 92 -17.56 31.59 2.86
CA LYS A 92 -18.64 32.14 3.71
C LYS A 92 -18.38 31.93 5.19
N LEU A 93 -17.83 30.77 5.57
CA LEU A 93 -17.50 30.47 6.97
C LEU A 93 -16.35 31.35 7.46
N SER A 94 -15.32 31.57 6.64
CA SER A 94 -14.22 32.48 6.98
C SER A 94 -14.73 33.92 7.20
N SER A 95 -15.59 34.42 6.31
CA SER A 95 -16.22 35.74 6.51
C SER A 95 -17.06 35.79 7.79
N ALA A 96 -17.86 34.76 8.07
CA ALA A 96 -18.68 34.70 9.28
C ALA A 96 -17.84 34.58 10.57
N LYS A 97 -16.71 33.87 10.54
CA LYS A 97 -15.76 33.81 11.66
C LYS A 97 -15.11 35.17 11.92
N SER A 98 -14.79 35.92 10.85
CA SER A 98 -14.28 37.30 10.97
C SER A 98 -15.31 38.24 11.60
N GLU A 99 -16.57 38.17 11.16
CA GLU A 99 -17.70 38.93 11.71
C GLU A 99 -17.94 38.58 13.19
N LEU A 100 -17.87 37.30 13.57
CA LEU A 100 -17.95 36.90 14.97
C LEU A 100 -16.79 37.48 15.79
N SER A 101 -15.57 37.48 15.25
CA SER A 101 -14.40 38.02 15.94
C SER A 101 -14.50 39.54 16.18
N SER A 102 -15.16 40.29 15.30
CA SER A 102 -15.39 41.73 15.48
C SER A 102 -16.51 42.06 16.47
N GLU A 103 -17.53 41.20 16.56
CA GLU A 103 -18.70 41.42 17.44
C GLU A 103 -18.48 40.94 18.88
N LEU A 104 -17.43 40.16 19.15
CA LEU A 104 -17.12 39.66 20.50
C LEU A 104 -16.59 40.79 21.40
N PRO A 105 -17.11 40.95 22.63
CA PRO A 105 -16.59 41.92 23.59
C PRO A 105 -15.12 41.66 23.94
N SER A 106 -14.36 42.72 24.24
CA SER A 106 -12.92 42.65 24.55
C SER A 106 -12.57 41.76 25.75
N HIS A 107 -13.49 41.57 26.69
CA HIS A 107 -13.33 40.71 27.86
C HIS A 107 -13.59 39.22 27.58
N VAL A 108 -14.10 38.87 26.40
CA VAL A 108 -14.39 37.47 26.02
C VAL A 108 -13.20 36.87 25.30
N ASN A 109 -12.69 35.74 25.80
CA ASN A 109 -11.63 34.99 25.15
C ASN A 109 -12.15 34.38 23.82
N LYS A 110 -11.62 34.87 22.69
CA LYS A 110 -12.02 34.45 21.34
C LYS A 110 -11.73 32.97 21.09
N ASP A 111 -10.58 32.48 21.56
CA ASP A 111 -10.16 31.09 21.36
C ASP A 111 -11.09 30.12 22.09
N GLN A 112 -11.55 30.46 23.29
CA GLN A 112 -12.54 29.65 24.01
C GLN A 112 -13.87 29.55 23.23
N VAL A 113 -14.32 30.64 22.59
CA VAL A 113 -15.55 30.65 21.78
C VAL A 113 -15.39 29.79 20.52
N PHE A 114 -14.28 29.91 19.81
CA PHE A 114 -14.02 29.08 18.61
C PHE A 114 -13.81 27.61 18.98
N ASN A 115 -13.07 27.30 20.04
CA ASN A 115 -12.91 25.95 20.56
C ASN A 115 -14.25 25.32 20.94
N PHE A 116 -15.16 26.07 21.56
CA PHE A 116 -16.51 25.59 21.86
C PHE A 116 -17.31 25.26 20.58
N LEU A 117 -17.21 26.11 19.55
CA LEU A 117 -17.87 25.87 18.26
C LEU A 117 -17.31 24.63 17.55
N ASP A 118 -16.00 24.49 17.52
CA ASP A 118 -15.32 23.35 16.88
C ASP A 118 -15.61 22.05 17.63
N ASN A 119 -15.55 22.04 18.96
CA ASN A 119 -15.92 20.87 19.78
C ASN A 119 -17.36 20.41 19.55
N ARG A 120 -18.29 21.35 19.39
CA ARG A 120 -19.69 21.04 19.11
C ARG A 120 -19.88 20.47 17.70
N GLU A 121 -19.02 20.83 16.76
CA GLU A 121 -19.04 20.31 15.39
C GLU A 121 -18.49 18.88 15.29
N ILE A 122 -17.60 18.46 16.20
CA ILE A 122 -17.05 17.08 16.22
C ILE A 122 -18.16 16.03 16.27
N LEU A 123 -19.17 16.21 17.12
CA LEU A 123 -20.30 15.28 17.23
C LEU A 123 -21.13 15.24 15.94
N ASN A 124 -21.35 16.40 15.31
CA ASN A 124 -22.07 16.48 14.03
C ASN A 124 -21.28 15.78 12.91
N LYS A 125 -19.97 15.98 12.86
CA LYS A 125 -19.05 15.30 11.94
C LYS A 125 -19.14 13.78 12.09
N ARG A 126 -19.02 13.25 13.31
CA ARG A 126 -19.18 11.81 13.59
C ARG A 126 -20.52 11.27 13.08
N ARG A 127 -21.63 11.96 13.38
CA ARG A 127 -22.98 11.54 12.95
C ARG A 127 -23.16 11.56 11.43
N CYS A 128 -22.70 12.62 10.75
CA CYS A 128 -22.79 12.76 9.30
C CYS A 128 -22.00 11.65 8.58
N PHE A 129 -20.75 11.41 8.98
CA PHE A 129 -19.90 10.41 8.36
C PHE A 129 -20.42 8.98 8.62
N ALA A 130 -20.82 8.65 9.86
CA ALA A 130 -21.41 7.35 10.18
C ALA A 130 -22.68 7.06 9.35
N ARG A 131 -23.53 8.08 9.11
CA ARG A 131 -24.72 7.94 8.26
C ARG A 131 -24.35 7.62 6.80
N LYS A 132 -23.30 8.25 6.28
CA LYS A 132 -22.80 7.99 4.91
C LYS A 132 -22.16 6.62 4.78
N GLU A 133 -21.43 6.18 5.79
CA GLU A 133 -20.82 4.87 5.85
C GLU A 133 -21.86 3.74 5.82
N ARG A 134 -22.91 3.81 6.67
CA ARG A 134 -24.03 2.84 6.62
C ARG A 134 -24.72 2.82 5.25
N LYS A 135 -24.85 4.00 4.62
CA LYS A 135 -25.42 4.11 3.26
C LYS A 135 -24.52 3.45 2.22
N LEU A 136 -23.21 3.59 2.35
CA LEU A 136 -22.23 2.95 1.47
C LEU A 136 -22.25 1.42 1.64
N GLN A 137 -22.24 0.94 2.88
CA GLN A 137 -22.36 -0.49 3.20
C GLN A 137 -23.65 -1.09 2.64
N THR A 138 -24.78 -0.38 2.76
CA THR A 138 -26.06 -0.82 2.19
C THR A 138 -26.00 -0.93 0.65
N LEU A 139 -25.34 0.02 -0.02
CA LEU A 139 -25.16 -0.01 -1.48
C LEU A 139 -24.23 -1.14 -1.92
N PHE A 140 -23.15 -1.34 -1.17
CA PHE A 140 -22.19 -2.40 -1.38
C PHE A 140 -22.84 -3.78 -1.24
N ASN A 141 -23.56 -4.00 -0.12
CA ASN A 141 -24.26 -5.25 0.15
C ASN A 141 -25.30 -5.58 -0.92
N LYS A 142 -25.92 -4.58 -1.56
CA LYS A 142 -26.90 -4.80 -2.65
C LYS A 142 -26.29 -5.11 -4.02
N SER A 143 -24.96 -5.04 -4.18
CA SER A 143 -24.27 -5.38 -5.43
C SER A 143 -23.81 -6.84 -5.43
N PRO A 144 -24.45 -7.75 -6.19
CA PRO A 144 -24.09 -9.19 -6.18
C PRO A 144 -22.70 -9.47 -6.79
N VAL A 145 -22.21 -8.56 -7.63
CA VAL A 145 -20.90 -8.66 -8.30
C VAL A 145 -19.79 -8.25 -7.32
N LEU A 146 -19.97 -7.14 -6.59
CA LEU A 146 -19.02 -6.74 -5.55
C LEU A 146 -19.04 -7.70 -4.37
N ARG A 147 -20.22 -8.22 -4.00
CA ARG A 147 -20.31 -9.27 -2.98
C ARG A 147 -19.53 -10.52 -3.41
N ARG A 148 -19.50 -10.90 -4.69
CA ARG A 148 -18.67 -12.04 -5.18
C ARG A 148 -17.18 -11.71 -5.31
N LEU A 149 -16.83 -10.48 -5.70
CA LEU A 149 -15.44 -10.04 -5.80
C LEU A 149 -14.78 -9.88 -4.43
N TYR A 150 -15.52 -9.40 -3.43
CA TYR A 150 -15.03 -9.21 -2.06
C TYR A 150 -15.39 -10.35 -1.10
N ALA A 151 -16.36 -11.22 -1.42
CA ALA A 151 -16.51 -12.51 -0.72
C ALA A 151 -15.48 -13.53 -1.20
N LYS A 152 -14.76 -13.30 -2.31
CA LYS A 152 -13.56 -14.10 -2.61
C LYS A 152 -12.45 -13.89 -1.58
N ASP A 153 -12.41 -12.74 -0.93
CA ASP A 153 -11.54 -12.48 0.23
C ASP A 153 -12.14 -13.01 1.55
N TYR A 154 -13.43 -13.39 1.57
CA TYR A 154 -14.15 -13.87 2.76
C TYR A 154 -14.51 -15.38 2.72
N ILE A 155 -14.30 -16.05 1.58
CA ILE A 155 -14.59 -17.48 1.36
C ILE A 155 -13.38 -18.11 0.63
N THR A 156 -12.23 -18.11 1.30
CA THR A 156 -11.15 -19.09 1.07
C THR A 156 -10.53 -19.57 2.39
N THR A 157 -11.25 -19.42 3.50
CA THR A 157 -10.88 -20.01 4.81
C THR A 157 -12.05 -20.80 5.36
N LYS A 158 -12.35 -21.94 4.73
CA LYS A 158 -12.98 -23.07 5.41
C LYS A 158 -12.30 -24.34 4.95
N ASP A 159 -11.62 -24.94 5.92
CA ASP A 159 -11.34 -26.36 6.05
C ASP A 159 -10.72 -27.07 4.85
N HIS A 160 -9.39 -26.98 4.75
CA HIS A 160 -8.60 -28.12 4.31
C HIS A 160 -7.46 -28.34 5.30
N THR A 161 -7.74 -29.19 6.28
CA THR A 161 -6.73 -30.06 6.90
C THR A 161 -6.15 -30.94 5.79
N TYR A 162 -5.04 -30.50 5.19
CA TYR A 162 -4.20 -31.42 4.42
C TYR A 162 -3.37 -32.22 5.41
N SER A 163 -3.73 -33.49 5.57
CA SER A 163 -2.79 -34.51 6.02
C SER A 163 -1.76 -34.69 4.90
N ASP A 164 -0.60 -34.08 5.02
CA ASP A 164 0.53 -34.38 4.15
C ASP A 164 1.02 -35.79 4.48
N SER A 165 0.56 -36.74 3.67
CA SER A 165 1.28 -38.00 3.49
C SER A 165 2.57 -37.68 2.74
N GLN A 166 3.66 -38.22 3.27
CA GLN A 166 5.03 -38.01 2.84
C GLN A 166 5.17 -38.08 1.31
N SER A 167 5.53 -36.96 0.70
CA SER A 167 6.31 -36.96 -0.54
C SER A 167 7.25 -35.76 -0.52
N GLU A 168 8.54 -36.03 -0.66
CA GLU A 168 9.59 -35.01 -0.69
C GLU A 168 9.28 -33.91 -1.73
N PRO A 169 9.41 -32.61 -1.40
CA PRO A 169 9.21 -31.56 -2.38
C PRO A 169 10.47 -31.41 -3.25
N ALA A 170 10.42 -31.95 -4.46
CA ALA A 170 11.36 -31.60 -5.52
C ALA A 170 11.34 -30.08 -5.80
N GLY A 171 12.52 -29.52 -6.08
CA GLY A 171 12.72 -28.10 -6.34
C GLY A 171 11.89 -27.54 -7.51
N LEU A 172 11.81 -26.20 -7.56
CA LEU A 172 11.03 -25.40 -8.52
C LEU A 172 9.53 -25.73 -8.44
N ARG A 173 8.71 -24.82 -7.90
CA ARG A 173 7.29 -24.83 -8.27
C ARG A 173 7.21 -24.47 -9.75
N LYS A 174 7.24 -25.48 -10.63
CA LYS A 174 6.70 -25.34 -11.99
C LYS A 174 5.31 -24.75 -11.84
N HIS A 175 4.93 -23.83 -12.72
CA HIS A 175 3.54 -23.40 -12.81
C HIS A 175 2.66 -24.64 -12.76
N SER A 176 1.71 -24.66 -11.81
CA SER A 176 0.84 -25.81 -11.63
C SER A 176 0.11 -26.05 -12.95
N THR A 177 0.45 -27.15 -13.62
CA THR A 177 -0.31 -27.68 -14.75
C THR A 177 -1.53 -28.49 -14.28
N TRP A 178 -1.72 -28.57 -12.96
CA TRP A 178 -2.80 -29.33 -12.36
C TRP A 178 -4.13 -28.70 -12.72
N THR A 179 -4.93 -29.46 -13.47
CA THR A 179 -6.34 -29.19 -13.69
C THR A 179 -7.11 -30.24 -12.90
N PRO A 180 -8.12 -29.87 -12.09
CA PRO A 180 -8.89 -30.86 -11.34
C PRO A 180 -9.54 -31.87 -12.31
N PRO A 181 -9.51 -33.19 -12.00
CA PRO A 181 -10.21 -34.18 -12.81
C PRO A 181 -11.73 -33.92 -12.77
N ALA A 182 -12.38 -34.16 -13.91
CA ALA A 182 -13.83 -34.02 -14.05
C ALA A 182 -14.58 -35.03 -13.15
N GLY A 183 -15.82 -34.73 -12.77
CA GLY A 183 -16.68 -35.63 -12.00
C GLY A 183 -16.59 -35.48 -10.48
N ARG A 184 -15.77 -34.55 -9.96
CA ARG A 184 -15.67 -34.28 -8.51
C ARG A 184 -16.92 -33.60 -7.95
N ASN A 185 -17.62 -32.82 -8.77
CA ASN A 185 -18.84 -32.13 -8.36
C ASN A 185 -19.68 -31.81 -9.59
N THR A 186 -20.84 -32.46 -9.69
CA THR A 186 -21.75 -32.34 -10.82
C THR A 186 -22.21 -30.91 -11.10
N TYR A 187 -22.33 -30.07 -10.06
CA TYR A 187 -22.70 -28.65 -10.22
C TYR A 187 -21.55 -27.81 -10.79
N ILE A 188 -20.32 -28.05 -10.34
CA ILE A 188 -19.12 -27.36 -10.87
C ILE A 188 -18.85 -27.80 -12.31
N ASP A 189 -19.02 -29.09 -12.60
CA ASP A 189 -18.85 -29.65 -13.94
C ASP A 189 -19.92 -29.10 -14.90
N ALA A 190 -21.19 -29.04 -14.47
CA ALA A 190 -22.27 -28.43 -15.24
C ALA A 190 -22.04 -26.93 -15.48
N PHE A 191 -21.60 -26.18 -14.46
CA PHE A 191 -21.26 -24.78 -14.60
C PHE A 191 -20.09 -24.57 -15.58
N THR A 192 -19.02 -25.35 -15.42
CA THR A 192 -17.84 -25.30 -16.29
C THR A 192 -18.20 -25.64 -17.74
N LYS A 193 -19.04 -26.66 -17.95
CA LYS A 193 -19.54 -27.05 -19.27
C LYS A 193 -20.43 -25.97 -19.88
N SER A 194 -21.30 -25.34 -19.08
CA SER A 194 -22.13 -24.22 -19.53
C SER A 194 -21.28 -23.00 -19.92
N VAL A 195 -20.29 -22.63 -19.10
CA VAL A 195 -19.38 -21.51 -19.38
C VAL A 195 -18.54 -21.79 -20.63
N LYS A 196 -17.99 -23.00 -20.77
CA LYS A 196 -17.25 -23.41 -21.97
C LYS A 196 -18.13 -23.36 -23.21
N CYS A 197 -19.32 -23.95 -23.17
CA CYS A 197 -20.27 -23.91 -24.29
C CYS A 197 -20.66 -22.47 -24.68
N HIS A 198 -20.94 -21.60 -23.71
CA HIS A 198 -21.20 -20.19 -23.98
C HIS A 198 -19.97 -19.46 -24.55
N LEU A 199 -18.77 -19.77 -24.06
CA LEU A 199 -17.54 -19.19 -24.57
C LEU A 199 -17.26 -19.67 -25.99
N ASP A 200 -17.38 -20.96 -26.28
CA ASP A 200 -17.20 -21.55 -27.61
C ASP A 200 -18.22 -20.99 -28.59
N HIS A 201 -19.48 -20.85 -28.17
CA HIS A 201 -20.52 -20.19 -28.97
C HIS A 201 -20.21 -18.70 -29.19
N PHE A 202 -19.76 -17.97 -28.16
CA PHE A 202 -19.34 -16.58 -28.26
C PHE A 202 -18.15 -16.43 -29.22
N LEU A 203 -17.16 -17.33 -29.14
CA LEU A 203 -16.01 -17.32 -30.02
C LEU A 203 -16.43 -17.66 -31.46
N ALA A 204 -17.25 -18.70 -31.68
CA ALA A 204 -17.73 -19.05 -33.01
C ALA A 204 -18.59 -17.94 -33.66
N THR A 205 -19.38 -17.21 -32.86
CA THR A 205 -20.23 -16.11 -33.35
C THR A 205 -19.50 -14.78 -33.51
N ASN A 206 -18.49 -14.49 -32.68
CA ASN A 206 -17.82 -13.17 -32.65
C ASN A 206 -16.37 -13.20 -33.18
N VAL A 207 -15.76 -14.38 -33.35
CA VAL A 207 -14.44 -14.57 -33.96
C VAL A 207 -14.58 -14.98 -35.43
N THR A 208 -15.62 -14.47 -36.10
CA THR A 208 -15.63 -14.41 -37.56
C THR A 208 -15.01 -13.08 -37.98
N SER A 209 -13.81 -13.16 -38.57
CA SER A 209 -12.93 -12.06 -39.01
C SER A 209 -12.04 -11.48 -37.90
N SER A 210 -10.73 -11.56 -38.11
CA SER A 210 -9.67 -10.90 -37.34
C SER A 210 -9.74 -9.38 -37.43
N LYS A 211 -10.85 -8.75 -37.01
CA LYS A 211 -10.84 -7.32 -36.73
C LYS A 211 -10.03 -7.18 -35.45
N SER A 212 -8.76 -6.78 -35.57
CA SER A 212 -7.94 -6.41 -34.42
C SER A 212 -8.79 -5.48 -33.55
N GLU A 213 -9.01 -5.84 -32.28
CA GLU A 213 -9.72 -4.94 -31.39
C GLU A 213 -9.09 -3.56 -31.51
N PRO A 214 -9.88 -2.50 -31.72
CA PRO A 214 -9.32 -1.17 -31.84
C PRO A 214 -8.55 -0.87 -30.56
N ASP A 215 -7.29 -0.47 -30.74
CA ASP A 215 -6.38 -0.06 -29.68
C ASP A 215 -7.14 0.78 -28.63
N ASN A 216 -7.06 0.38 -27.35
CA ASN A 216 -7.71 1.09 -26.26
C ASN A 216 -7.12 2.50 -26.06
N LEU A 217 -6.02 2.82 -26.75
CA LEU A 217 -5.41 4.12 -26.84
C LEU A 217 -5.58 4.72 -28.24
N ARG A 218 -6.02 5.98 -28.30
CA ARG A 218 -5.99 6.75 -29.54
C ARG A 218 -4.54 6.97 -29.99
N LEU A 219 -4.31 7.15 -31.29
CA LEU A 219 -2.99 7.45 -31.86
C LEU A 219 -2.24 8.56 -31.12
N GLY A 220 -2.94 9.66 -30.77
CA GLY A 220 -2.36 10.76 -30.00
C GLY A 220 -1.93 10.35 -28.58
N GLN A 221 -2.69 9.48 -27.91
CA GLN A 221 -2.35 8.97 -26.57
C GLN A 221 -1.15 8.02 -26.64
N ARG A 222 -1.08 7.17 -27.67
CA ARG A 222 0.08 6.30 -27.90
C ARG A 222 1.34 7.11 -28.21
N LYS A 223 1.22 8.16 -29.02
CA LYS A 223 2.31 9.12 -29.28
C LYS A 223 2.76 9.81 -27.99
N ALA A 224 1.82 10.30 -27.18
CA ALA A 224 2.11 10.92 -25.90
C ALA A 224 2.82 9.96 -24.92
N LEU A 225 2.39 8.70 -24.84
CA LEU A 225 3.06 7.69 -24.02
C LEU A 225 4.47 7.38 -24.51
N LYS A 226 4.68 7.29 -25.83
CA LYS A 226 6.03 7.13 -26.41
C LYS A 226 6.91 8.32 -26.05
N GLN A 227 6.41 9.54 -26.18
CA GLN A 227 7.12 10.76 -25.80
C GLN A 227 7.43 10.82 -24.31
N LEU A 228 6.47 10.46 -23.45
CA LEU A 228 6.64 10.42 -22.00
C LEU A 228 7.71 9.38 -21.61
N LYS A 229 7.68 8.19 -22.23
CA LYS A 229 8.68 7.13 -22.00
C LYS A 229 10.08 7.52 -22.49
N ALA A 230 10.17 8.33 -23.55
CA ALA A 230 11.44 8.79 -24.12
C ALA A 230 12.02 10.02 -23.41
N ASN A 231 11.29 10.64 -22.49
CA ASN A 231 11.75 11.84 -21.80
C ASN A 231 12.72 11.47 -20.66
N ALA A 232 14.02 11.67 -20.88
CA ALA A 232 15.08 11.39 -19.92
C ALA A 232 15.14 12.37 -18.73
N ASN A 233 14.39 13.48 -18.77
CA ASN A 233 14.39 14.48 -17.69
C ASN A 233 13.39 14.17 -16.58
N ILE A 234 12.54 13.15 -16.76
CA ILE A 234 11.53 12.77 -15.78
C ILE A 234 11.69 11.31 -15.35
N THR A 235 11.55 11.08 -14.05
CA THR A 235 11.46 9.74 -13.47
C THR A 235 10.04 9.51 -12.99
N ILE A 236 9.48 8.35 -13.34
CA ILE A 236 8.12 7.95 -12.93
C ILE A 236 8.22 6.74 -12.00
N LYS A 237 7.77 6.90 -10.76
CA LYS A 237 7.80 5.84 -9.72
C LYS A 237 6.48 5.79 -8.95
N PRO A 238 6.09 4.61 -8.42
CA PRO A 238 5.02 4.56 -7.44
C PRO A 238 5.46 5.23 -6.14
N ALA A 239 4.53 5.92 -5.47
CA ALA A 239 4.77 6.46 -4.14
C ALA A 239 4.93 5.32 -3.11
N ASP A 240 5.74 5.55 -2.08
CA ASP A 240 5.97 4.60 -0.99
C ASP A 240 4.67 4.16 -0.29
N LYS A 241 3.71 5.09 -0.14
CA LYS A 241 2.42 4.86 0.51
C LYS A 241 1.31 5.59 -0.23
N GLY A 242 0.12 5.02 -0.22
CA GLY A 242 -1.10 5.66 -0.73
C GLY A 242 -1.42 5.41 -2.21
N GLY A 243 -0.63 4.59 -2.92
CA GLY A 243 -0.95 4.15 -4.29
C GLY A 243 -0.89 5.25 -5.36
N ALA A 244 -0.27 6.39 -5.05
CA ALA A 244 -0.07 7.47 -6.00
C ALA A 244 1.07 7.16 -6.98
N VAL A 245 1.02 7.77 -8.17
CA VAL A 245 2.14 7.79 -9.12
C VAL A 245 2.84 9.14 -8.99
N VAL A 246 4.17 9.10 -8.86
CA VAL A 246 5.02 10.28 -8.73
C VAL A 246 5.77 10.50 -10.03
N ILE A 247 5.77 11.75 -10.48
CA ILE A 247 6.57 12.22 -11.61
C ILE A 247 7.48 13.31 -11.03
N GLU A 248 8.78 13.09 -11.09
CA GLU A 248 9.81 14.00 -10.57
C GLU A 248 10.93 14.19 -11.58
N ASN A 249 11.74 15.24 -11.40
CA ASN A 249 12.90 15.46 -12.26
C ASN A 249 13.91 14.33 -12.03
N THR A 250 14.48 13.78 -13.10
CA THR A 250 15.48 12.73 -13.01
C THR A 250 16.71 13.17 -12.22
N SER A 251 17.11 14.44 -12.32
CA SER A 251 18.21 15.00 -11.52
C SER A 251 17.95 14.96 -10.01
N ASP A 252 16.71 15.21 -9.58
CA ASP A 252 16.35 15.22 -8.16
C ASP A 252 16.27 13.80 -7.62
N TYR A 253 15.79 12.87 -8.45
CA TYR A 253 15.76 11.44 -8.17
C TYR A 253 17.17 10.86 -7.97
N ILE A 254 18.09 11.16 -8.90
CA ILE A 254 19.49 10.73 -8.84
C ILE A 254 20.15 11.28 -7.57
N LYS A 255 20.02 12.59 -7.31
CA LYS A 255 20.56 13.23 -6.10
C LYS A 255 20.08 12.56 -4.82
N GLU A 256 18.80 12.19 -4.72
CA GLU A 256 18.29 11.50 -3.53
C GLU A 256 18.87 10.09 -3.39
N GLY A 257 19.05 9.36 -4.49
CA GLY A 257 19.73 8.06 -4.47
C GLY A 257 21.19 8.18 -4.05
N GLU A 258 21.94 9.10 -4.65
CA GLU A 258 23.34 9.37 -4.31
C GLU A 258 23.50 9.85 -2.87
N ARG A 259 22.59 10.69 -2.36
CA ARG A 259 22.59 11.13 -0.96
C ARG A 259 22.54 9.94 0.01
N GLN A 260 21.80 8.88 -0.33
CA GLN A 260 21.73 7.66 0.49
C GLN A 260 22.97 6.77 0.30
N LEU A 261 23.42 6.61 -0.94
CA LEU A 261 24.55 5.73 -1.29
C LEU A 261 25.92 6.30 -0.92
N THR A 262 26.00 7.60 -0.62
CA THR A 262 27.23 8.25 -0.10
C THR A 262 27.48 7.91 1.38
N ASP A 263 26.51 7.33 2.08
CA ASP A 263 26.70 6.89 3.46
C ASP A 263 27.61 5.65 3.51
N VAL A 264 28.89 5.91 3.79
CA VAL A 264 29.95 4.89 3.90
C VAL A 264 29.79 3.94 5.08
N THR A 265 28.83 4.20 5.97
CA THR A 265 28.48 3.29 7.07
C THR A 265 27.72 2.07 6.55
N PHE A 266 26.93 2.24 5.48
CA PHE A 266 26.05 1.18 4.95
C PHE A 266 26.45 0.72 3.56
N TYR A 267 27.10 1.58 2.76
CA TYR A 267 27.41 1.31 1.36
C TYR A 267 28.87 1.56 1.02
N LYS A 268 29.37 0.81 0.04
CA LYS A 268 30.70 0.97 -0.54
C LYS A 268 30.59 1.08 -2.06
N LEU A 269 31.16 2.15 -2.62
CA LEU A 269 31.35 2.28 -4.07
C LEU A 269 32.40 1.28 -4.55
N CYS A 270 32.09 0.58 -5.64
CA CYS A 270 32.98 -0.39 -6.29
C CYS A 270 33.46 0.19 -7.63
N SER A 271 34.70 -0.13 -8.02
CA SER A 271 35.23 0.28 -9.33
C SER A 271 34.50 -0.40 -10.48
N ASP A 272 34.14 -1.67 -10.28
CA ASP A 272 33.57 -2.56 -11.30
C ASP A 272 32.54 -3.50 -10.65
N ASP A 273 31.79 -4.23 -11.48
CA ASP A 273 30.84 -5.24 -11.01
C ASP A 273 31.53 -6.41 -10.27
N PRO A 274 31.31 -6.59 -8.96
CA PRO A 274 31.95 -7.66 -8.20
C PRO A 274 31.25 -9.02 -8.37
N THR A 275 30.13 -9.10 -9.11
CA THR A 275 29.32 -10.33 -9.27
C THR A 275 30.16 -11.57 -9.65
N PRO A 276 31.08 -11.53 -10.64
CA PRO A 276 31.86 -12.70 -11.03
C PRO A 276 32.77 -13.20 -9.89
N ASN A 277 33.38 -12.27 -9.15
CA ASN A 277 34.24 -12.59 -8.00
C ASN A 277 33.42 -13.22 -6.87
N PHE A 278 32.22 -12.72 -6.63
CA PHE A 278 31.32 -13.26 -5.62
C PHE A 278 30.80 -14.65 -6.00
N GLN A 279 30.52 -14.89 -7.29
CA GLN A 279 30.16 -16.22 -7.77
C GLN A 279 31.28 -17.23 -7.52
N LYS A 280 32.55 -16.86 -7.80
CA LYS A 280 33.70 -17.72 -7.50
C LYS A 280 33.83 -17.99 -5.99
N LYS A 281 33.69 -16.95 -5.16
CA LYS A 281 33.73 -17.10 -3.69
C LYS A 281 32.65 -18.05 -3.19
N LEU A 282 31.42 -17.92 -3.71
CA LEU A 282 30.33 -18.80 -3.34
C LEU A 282 30.63 -20.25 -3.68
N LEU A 283 31.09 -20.53 -4.91
CA LEU A 283 31.42 -21.89 -5.32
C LEU A 283 32.50 -22.49 -4.41
N ASN A 284 33.54 -21.74 -4.07
CA ASN A 284 34.56 -22.16 -3.11
C ASN A 284 33.96 -22.42 -1.71
N THR A 285 33.06 -21.57 -1.22
CA THR A 285 32.36 -21.80 0.06
C THR A 285 31.54 -23.09 0.02
N LEU A 286 30.92 -23.42 -1.11
CA LEU A 286 30.14 -24.65 -1.25
C LEU A 286 31.02 -25.91 -1.29
N GLU A 287 32.33 -25.81 -1.52
CA GLU A 287 33.26 -26.94 -1.46
C GLU A 287 33.44 -27.46 -0.02
N SER A 288 33.23 -26.64 1.01
CA SER A 288 33.27 -27.11 2.40
C SER A 288 31.99 -27.82 2.84
N PHE A 289 30.89 -27.67 2.08
CA PHE A 289 29.61 -28.29 2.42
C PHE A 289 29.63 -29.79 2.11
N ASP A 290 28.86 -30.58 2.86
CA ASP A 290 28.61 -31.97 2.50
C ASP A 290 27.94 -32.08 1.11
N LEU A 291 28.10 -33.24 0.46
CA LEU A 291 27.63 -33.45 -0.92
C LEU A 291 26.10 -33.25 -1.05
N SER A 292 25.33 -33.62 -0.04
CA SER A 292 23.87 -33.46 -0.04
C SER A 292 23.48 -31.99 0.01
N SER A 293 24.02 -31.24 0.97
CA SER A 293 23.81 -29.79 1.10
C SER A 293 24.24 -29.04 -0.15
N ARG A 294 25.44 -29.33 -0.67
CA ARG A 294 25.94 -28.72 -1.91
C ARG A 294 24.99 -28.95 -3.08
N ASN A 295 24.58 -30.19 -3.32
CA ASN A 295 23.66 -30.53 -4.41
C ASN A 295 22.30 -29.86 -4.27
N LYS A 296 21.82 -29.63 -3.04
CA LYS A 296 20.60 -28.85 -2.80
C LYS A 296 20.80 -27.38 -3.12
N VAL A 297 21.86 -26.75 -2.60
CA VAL A 297 22.13 -25.31 -2.77
C VAL A 297 22.43 -24.96 -4.23
N MET A 298 23.18 -25.80 -4.95
CA MET A 298 23.53 -25.60 -6.36
C MET A 298 22.29 -25.43 -7.27
N LYS A 299 21.15 -26.02 -6.91
CA LYS A 299 19.87 -25.87 -7.65
C LYS A 299 19.30 -24.45 -7.57
N TYR A 300 19.76 -23.63 -6.62
CA TYR A 300 19.34 -22.25 -6.40
C TYR A 300 20.33 -21.24 -6.98
N LEU A 301 21.39 -21.67 -7.66
CA LEU A 301 22.31 -20.72 -8.27
C LEU A 301 21.84 -20.30 -9.66
N PRO A 302 21.75 -18.98 -9.95
CA PRO A 302 21.48 -18.51 -11.31
C PRO A 302 22.66 -18.86 -12.23
N LYS A 303 22.36 -19.23 -13.48
CA LYS A 303 23.39 -19.53 -14.50
C LYS A 303 24.21 -18.30 -14.88
N SER A 304 23.57 -17.14 -14.90
CA SER A 304 24.17 -15.85 -15.30
C SER A 304 23.69 -14.77 -14.33
N PRO A 305 24.33 -14.64 -13.15
CA PRO A 305 23.98 -13.61 -12.18
C PRO A 305 24.35 -12.23 -12.72
N ARG A 306 23.60 -11.22 -12.29
CA ARG A 306 23.86 -9.79 -12.55
C ARG A 306 23.79 -8.99 -11.24
N PRO A 307 24.34 -7.78 -11.17
CA PRO A 307 24.15 -6.90 -10.02
C PRO A 307 22.67 -6.60 -9.82
N GLY A 308 22.28 -6.37 -8.56
CA GLY A 308 20.93 -5.89 -8.24
C GLY A 308 20.68 -4.50 -8.82
N CYS A 309 19.42 -4.08 -8.86
CA CYS A 309 19.07 -2.72 -9.28
C CYS A 309 18.58 -1.91 -8.09
N PHE A 310 19.29 -0.85 -7.72
CA PHE A 310 18.85 0.06 -6.68
C PHE A 310 17.88 1.09 -7.26
N TYR A 311 16.82 1.37 -6.51
CA TYR A 311 15.91 2.45 -6.81
C TYR A 311 15.23 2.94 -5.53
N THR A 312 14.83 4.20 -5.53
CA THR A 312 14.06 4.78 -4.43
C THR A 312 12.56 4.85 -4.75
N LEU A 313 11.73 4.72 -3.71
CA LEU A 313 10.29 5.01 -3.76
C LEU A 313 9.99 6.32 -3.01
N PRO A 314 9.41 7.35 -3.66
CA PRO A 314 9.20 8.64 -3.03
C PRO A 314 8.21 8.60 -1.84
N LYS A 315 8.65 9.05 -0.66
CA LYS A 315 7.83 9.15 0.56
C LYS A 315 7.05 10.47 0.61
N ILE A 316 6.16 10.69 -0.34
CA ILE A 316 5.37 11.94 -0.46
C ILE A 316 4.57 12.30 0.82
N HIS A 317 4.23 11.30 1.64
CA HIS A 317 3.57 11.49 2.94
C HIS A 317 4.44 12.19 4.00
N LYS A 318 5.75 12.31 3.78
CA LYS A 318 6.69 13.03 4.66
C LYS A 318 6.83 14.52 4.30
N LEU A 319 6.35 14.95 3.13
CA LEU A 319 6.49 16.34 2.66
C LEU A 319 5.88 17.35 3.63
N THR A 320 4.70 17.07 4.19
CA THR A 320 4.05 17.97 5.15
C THR A 320 4.93 18.23 6.38
N SER A 321 5.60 17.20 6.89
CA SER A 321 6.51 17.34 8.02
C SER A 321 7.75 18.15 7.67
N LEU A 322 8.32 17.93 6.47
CA LEU A 322 9.52 18.65 5.99
C LEU A 322 9.25 20.12 5.67
N ILE A 323 8.04 20.43 5.20
CA ILE A 323 7.60 21.82 4.99
C ILE A 323 7.47 22.51 6.34
N ARG A 324 6.79 21.89 7.31
CA ARG A 324 6.62 22.44 8.66
C ARG A 324 7.95 22.69 9.36
N SER A 325 8.97 21.85 9.14
CA SER A 325 10.28 22.08 9.74
C SER A 325 11.06 23.23 9.11
N LYS A 326 10.74 23.64 7.87
CA LYS A 326 11.37 24.78 7.19
C LYS A 326 10.59 26.09 7.31
N VAL A 327 9.29 26.04 7.59
CA VAL A 327 8.42 27.22 7.67
C VAL A 327 8.04 27.46 9.12
N THR A 328 8.62 28.49 9.74
CA THR A 328 8.47 28.81 11.17
C THR A 328 7.13 29.49 11.53
N ASN A 329 6.37 29.99 10.56
CA ASN A 329 5.15 30.80 10.78
C ASN A 329 4.00 30.45 9.81
N THR A 330 3.38 29.28 9.94
CA THR A 330 2.07 29.05 9.31
C THR A 330 1.11 28.38 10.28
N GLY A 331 0.00 29.08 10.56
CA GLY A 331 -1.15 28.53 11.27
C GLY A 331 -1.72 27.27 10.58
N ASP A 332 -2.45 26.49 11.35
CA ASP A 332 -2.67 25.04 11.26
C ASP A 332 -3.23 24.40 9.96
N ASP A 333 -3.44 25.11 8.85
CA ASP A 333 -4.18 24.57 7.70
C ASP A 333 -3.34 24.50 6.39
N LEU A 334 -2.55 23.43 6.22
CA LEU A 334 -1.97 23.07 4.91
C LEU A 334 -2.81 21.97 4.25
N VAL A 335 -3.48 22.28 3.13
CA VAL A 335 -4.21 21.31 2.30
C VAL A 335 -3.22 20.52 1.40
N VAL A 336 -3.54 19.27 1.06
CA VAL A 336 -2.65 18.35 0.31
C VAL A 336 -2.21 18.88 -1.06
N ASN A 337 -3.07 19.61 -1.79
CA ASN A 337 -2.67 20.23 -3.07
C ASN A 337 -1.67 21.38 -2.87
N ASP A 338 -1.79 22.11 -1.76
CA ASP A 338 -0.84 23.17 -1.39
C ASP A 338 0.51 22.58 -1.00
N THR A 339 0.54 21.34 -0.51
CA THR A 339 1.78 20.65 -0.06
C THR A 339 2.75 20.42 -1.22
N ILE A 340 2.28 19.95 -2.38
CA ILE A 340 3.16 19.69 -3.54
C ILE A 340 3.65 21.00 -4.15
N GLU A 341 2.77 21.99 -4.29
CA GLU A 341 3.15 23.29 -4.83
C GLU A 341 4.13 24.02 -3.91
N MET A 342 3.89 23.97 -2.60
CA MET A 342 4.80 24.52 -1.60
C MET A 342 6.13 23.78 -1.56
N ALA A 343 6.14 22.45 -1.65
CA ALA A 343 7.37 21.67 -1.76
C ALA A 343 8.20 22.11 -2.98
N LYS A 344 7.55 22.34 -4.13
CA LYS A 344 8.22 22.87 -5.33
C LYS A 344 8.79 24.27 -5.10
N ARG A 345 8.02 25.20 -4.51
CA ARG A 345 8.48 26.57 -4.20
C ARG A 345 9.66 26.59 -3.23
N LEU A 346 9.69 25.67 -2.29
CA LEU A 346 10.74 25.54 -1.27
C LEU A 346 11.90 24.61 -1.69
N ALA A 347 11.88 24.11 -2.93
CA ALA A 347 12.83 23.11 -3.44
C ALA A 347 13.02 21.91 -2.48
N ILE A 348 11.90 21.40 -1.94
CA ILE A 348 11.88 20.22 -1.08
C ILE A 348 11.54 19.00 -1.92
N THR A 349 12.47 18.05 -1.97
CA THR A 349 12.26 16.74 -2.56
C THR A 349 11.77 15.74 -1.49
N PRO A 350 10.84 14.83 -1.82
CA PRO A 350 10.44 13.79 -0.88
C PRO A 350 11.60 12.81 -0.70
N PRO A 351 11.89 12.37 0.55
CA PRO A 351 12.92 11.36 0.77
C PRO A 351 12.52 10.03 0.13
N GLY A 352 13.50 9.28 -0.35
CA GLY A 352 13.30 7.97 -0.97
C GLY A 352 13.30 6.83 0.04
N ARG A 353 12.45 5.80 -0.14
CA ARG A 353 12.72 4.48 0.46
C ARG A 353 13.70 3.73 -0.44
N PRO A 354 14.89 3.35 0.04
CA PRO A 354 15.82 2.55 -0.75
C PRO A 354 15.26 1.15 -0.95
N ILE A 355 15.34 0.63 -2.18
CA ILE A 355 15.01 -0.75 -2.53
C ILE A 355 16.12 -1.28 -3.43
N VAL A 356 16.59 -2.49 -3.14
CA VAL A 356 17.51 -3.23 -4.01
C VAL A 356 16.73 -4.39 -4.62
N SER A 357 16.48 -4.33 -5.93
CA SER A 357 15.87 -5.45 -6.66
C SER A 357 16.87 -6.58 -6.76
N ALA A 358 16.55 -7.72 -6.13
CA ALA A 358 17.33 -8.94 -6.22
C ALA A 358 17.06 -9.75 -7.51
N ILE A 359 16.28 -9.27 -8.47
CA ILE A 359 15.88 -10.07 -9.64
C ILE A 359 17.09 -10.35 -10.55
N GLY A 360 17.43 -11.63 -10.68
CA GLY A 360 18.58 -12.13 -11.43
C GLY A 360 19.91 -11.99 -10.68
N THR A 361 19.92 -11.64 -9.40
CA THR A 361 21.17 -11.56 -8.62
C THR A 361 21.65 -12.92 -8.17
N LEU A 362 22.94 -13.00 -7.83
CA LEU A 362 23.55 -14.20 -7.28
C LEU A 362 22.82 -14.72 -6.02
N THR A 363 22.29 -13.81 -5.21
CA THR A 363 21.67 -14.11 -3.91
C THR A 363 20.15 -14.30 -3.98
N GLU A 364 19.50 -14.08 -5.13
CA GLU A 364 18.03 -14.05 -5.24
C GLU A 364 17.35 -15.32 -4.72
N HIS A 365 17.81 -16.47 -5.23
CA HIS A 365 17.24 -17.78 -4.96
C HIS A 365 17.89 -18.43 -3.74
N LEU A 366 19.12 -18.04 -3.38
CA LEU A 366 19.71 -18.41 -2.09
C LEU A 366 18.92 -17.80 -0.94
N SER A 367 18.52 -16.53 -1.07
CA SER A 367 17.64 -15.88 -0.12
C SER A 367 16.27 -16.56 -0.03
N ASP A 368 15.76 -17.12 -1.13
CA ASP A 368 14.52 -17.90 -1.12
C ASP A 368 14.69 -19.22 -0.37
N LEU A 369 15.82 -19.90 -0.58
CA LEU A 369 16.17 -21.12 0.14
C LEU A 369 16.26 -20.86 1.65
N VAL A 370 17.00 -19.82 2.06
CA VAL A 370 17.15 -19.46 3.47
C VAL A 370 15.81 -19.04 4.09
N ASP A 371 15.00 -18.24 3.38
CA ASP A 371 13.69 -17.80 3.88
C ASP A 371 12.80 -18.99 4.24
N ARG A 372 12.82 -20.09 3.48
CA ARG A 372 12.05 -21.31 3.84
C ARG A 372 12.44 -21.94 5.17
N TYR A 373 13.66 -21.74 5.65
CA TYR A 373 14.07 -22.19 6.98
C TYR A 373 13.73 -21.17 8.07
N LEU A 374 13.72 -19.88 7.75
CA LEU A 374 13.43 -18.82 8.73
C LEU A 374 11.93 -18.60 8.95
N GLN A 375 11.09 -18.79 7.93
CA GLN A 375 9.63 -18.56 8.01
C GLN A 375 8.94 -19.44 9.06
N PRO A 376 9.20 -20.77 9.15
CA PRO A 376 8.60 -21.60 10.20
C PRO A 376 8.94 -21.14 11.62
N LEU A 377 10.03 -20.41 11.79
CA LEU A 377 10.45 -19.91 13.10
C LEU A 377 9.60 -18.71 13.56
N MET A 378 8.83 -18.07 12.67
CA MET A 378 7.95 -16.96 13.02
C MET A 378 6.87 -17.37 14.03
N ASP A 379 6.41 -18.62 13.98
CA ASP A 379 5.42 -19.16 14.90
C ASP A 379 5.98 -19.36 16.33
N LEU A 380 7.31 -19.38 16.47
CA LEU A 380 7.96 -19.41 17.78
C LEU A 380 7.95 -18.04 18.46
N ILE A 381 7.73 -16.94 17.74
CA ILE A 381 7.75 -15.59 18.32
C ILE A 381 6.34 -15.26 18.85
N PRO A 382 6.10 -15.14 20.19
CA PRO A 382 4.75 -15.04 20.74
C PRO A 382 3.98 -13.78 20.29
N SER A 383 4.73 -12.68 20.14
CA SER A 383 4.22 -11.38 19.70
C SER A 383 4.08 -11.26 18.18
N PHE A 384 4.50 -12.28 17.41
CA PHE A 384 4.43 -12.23 15.95
C PHE A 384 2.99 -12.09 15.49
N THR A 385 2.79 -11.10 14.62
CA THR A 385 1.50 -10.81 14.01
C THR A 385 1.64 -11.02 12.51
N ARG A 386 0.95 -12.04 11.99
CA ARG A 386 1.06 -12.44 10.59
C ARG A 386 0.56 -11.36 9.61
N ASP A 387 -0.59 -10.77 9.92
CA ASP A 387 -1.27 -9.81 9.06
C ASP A 387 -2.30 -8.97 9.85
N THR A 388 -2.90 -7.99 9.16
CA THR A 388 -3.94 -7.11 9.74
C THR A 388 -5.13 -7.90 10.27
N THR A 389 -5.49 -9.01 9.63
CA THR A 389 -6.63 -9.84 10.04
C THR A 389 -6.32 -10.56 11.36
N ASN A 390 -5.13 -11.14 11.48
CA ASN A 390 -4.68 -11.77 12.73
C ASN A 390 -4.60 -10.76 13.87
N PHE A 391 -4.13 -9.54 13.60
CA PHE A 391 -4.13 -8.46 14.59
C PHE A 391 -5.54 -8.11 15.08
N LEU A 392 -6.48 -7.93 14.14
CA LEU A 392 -7.87 -7.61 14.47
C LEU A 392 -8.57 -8.76 15.24
N GLN A 393 -8.23 -10.01 14.93
CA GLN A 393 -8.70 -11.17 15.69
C GLN A 393 -8.19 -11.13 17.13
N ARG A 394 -6.88 -10.97 17.34
CA ARG A 394 -6.28 -10.81 18.68
C ARG A 394 -6.88 -9.64 19.45
N LEU A 395 -7.16 -8.52 18.78
CA LEU A 395 -7.82 -7.37 19.41
C LEU A 395 -9.26 -7.66 19.83
N ASN A 396 -10.02 -8.44 19.06
CA ASN A 396 -11.40 -8.80 19.39
C ASN A 396 -11.48 -9.80 20.55
N GLU A 397 -10.40 -10.55 20.82
CA GLU A 397 -10.29 -11.44 21.99
C GLU A 397 -10.15 -10.66 23.31
N ILE A 398 -9.75 -9.39 23.25
CA ILE A 398 -9.67 -8.50 24.41
C ILE A 398 -11.08 -8.00 24.75
N SER A 399 -11.76 -8.66 25.68
CA SER A 399 -13.14 -8.36 26.08
C SER A 399 -13.27 -7.10 26.94
N GLU A 400 -12.31 -6.84 27.84
CA GLU A 400 -12.29 -5.67 28.72
C GLU A 400 -10.88 -5.09 28.85
N THR A 401 -10.74 -3.78 28.62
CA THR A 401 -9.51 -3.05 28.90
C THR A 401 -9.57 -2.52 30.34
N PRO A 402 -8.60 -2.84 31.21
CA PRO A 402 -8.57 -2.31 32.58
C PRO A 402 -8.68 -0.77 32.63
N THR A 403 -9.19 -0.25 33.75
CA THR A 403 -9.23 1.20 33.97
C THR A 403 -7.79 1.73 34.08
N GLY A 404 -7.45 2.78 33.32
CA GLY A 404 -6.10 3.37 33.32
C GLY A 404 -5.15 2.86 32.23
N VAL A 405 -5.63 2.08 31.26
CA VAL A 405 -4.79 1.64 30.12
C VAL A 405 -4.40 2.81 29.23
N ILE A 406 -3.11 2.86 28.88
CA ILE A 406 -2.55 3.80 27.91
C ILE A 406 -2.09 3.01 26.69
N LEU A 407 -2.50 3.44 25.50
CA LEU A 407 -1.99 2.88 24.25
C LEU A 407 -0.63 3.52 23.93
N VAL A 408 0.40 2.68 23.84
CA VAL A 408 1.75 3.11 23.46
C VAL A 408 2.07 2.58 22.06
N THR A 409 2.65 3.43 21.22
CA THR A 409 3.17 3.04 19.90
C THR A 409 4.65 3.41 19.82
N MET A 410 5.49 2.46 19.46
CA MET A 410 6.92 2.66 19.24
C MET A 410 7.26 2.33 17.79
N ASP A 411 8.11 3.14 17.16
CA ASP A 411 8.56 2.94 15.78
C ASP A 411 10.10 2.85 15.77
N VAL A 412 10.64 1.76 15.22
CA VAL A 412 12.09 1.58 15.09
C VAL A 412 12.58 2.30 13.84
N SER A 413 13.48 3.25 14.03
CA SER A 413 14.06 4.00 12.92
C SER A 413 15.03 3.13 12.12
N ALA A 414 14.72 2.95 10.83
CA ALA A 414 15.60 2.31 9.85
C ALA A 414 16.09 0.90 10.28
N LEU A 415 15.19 0.06 10.80
CA LEU A 415 15.49 -1.28 11.32
C LEU A 415 16.43 -2.08 10.40
N TYR A 416 16.06 -2.30 9.15
CA TYR A 416 16.77 -3.20 8.23
C TYR A 416 18.24 -2.81 8.03
N THR A 417 18.55 -1.52 7.93
CA THR A 417 19.91 -1.04 7.70
C THR A 417 20.77 -1.09 8.97
N ASN A 418 20.14 -1.11 10.15
CA ASN A 418 20.82 -1.02 11.44
C ASN A 418 21.04 -2.36 12.14
N ILE A 419 20.68 -3.49 11.54
CA ILE A 419 20.94 -4.82 12.14
C ILE A 419 22.41 -5.18 11.91
N PRO A 420 23.25 -5.29 12.95
CA PRO A 420 24.62 -5.77 12.80
C PRO A 420 24.62 -7.21 12.30
N HIS A 421 25.44 -7.52 11.30
CA HIS A 421 25.45 -8.86 10.69
C HIS A 421 25.69 -9.95 11.73
N SER A 422 26.68 -9.77 12.62
CA SER A 422 27.01 -10.74 13.67
C SER A 422 25.81 -11.06 14.58
N GLU A 423 25.13 -10.03 15.08
CA GLU A 423 24.00 -10.18 15.99
C GLU A 423 22.80 -10.85 15.31
N GLY A 424 22.45 -10.42 14.09
CA GLY A 424 21.32 -11.04 13.39
C GLY A 424 21.61 -12.47 12.92
N ILE A 425 22.87 -12.78 12.56
CA ILE A 425 23.30 -14.15 12.22
C ILE A 425 23.23 -15.05 13.47
N GLN A 426 23.73 -14.57 14.60
CA GLN A 426 23.67 -15.29 15.87
C GLN A 426 22.22 -15.58 16.28
N ALA A 427 21.34 -14.56 16.24
CA ALA A 427 19.93 -14.73 16.57
C ALA A 427 19.24 -15.77 15.67
N CYS A 428 19.57 -15.80 14.37
CA CYS A 428 19.08 -16.84 13.47
C CYS A 428 19.61 -18.23 13.81
N ASN A 429 20.89 -18.36 14.15
CA ASN A 429 21.49 -19.64 14.54
C ASN A 429 20.80 -20.19 15.81
N GLU A 430 20.63 -19.36 16.84
CA GLU A 430 19.95 -19.75 18.09
C GLU A 430 18.50 -20.17 17.85
N MET A 431 17.74 -19.41 17.04
CA MET A 431 16.36 -19.77 16.71
C MET A 431 16.24 -21.01 15.82
N LEU A 432 17.19 -21.25 14.91
CA LEU A 432 17.22 -22.46 14.09
C LEU A 432 17.41 -23.71 14.95
N HIS A 433 18.23 -23.63 16.01
CA HIS A 433 18.39 -24.73 16.97
C HIS A 433 17.14 -25.00 17.80
N LYS A 434 16.31 -23.98 18.06
CA LYS A 434 15.00 -24.11 18.73
C LYS A 434 13.87 -24.53 17.76
N GLY A 435 14.12 -24.45 16.46
CA GLY A 435 13.16 -24.65 15.38
C GLY A 435 12.91 -26.11 14.99
N PRO A 436 12.05 -26.32 13.97
CA PRO A 436 11.87 -27.64 13.39
C PRO A 436 13.17 -28.13 12.73
N PRO A 437 13.37 -29.46 12.63
CA PRO A 437 14.55 -30.03 11.98
C PRO A 437 14.73 -29.51 10.54
N THR A 438 15.97 -29.19 10.17
CA THR A 438 16.32 -28.74 8.83
C THR A 438 16.94 -29.88 8.03
N ASP A 439 16.72 -29.86 6.72
CA ASP A 439 17.28 -30.85 5.78
C ASP A 439 18.68 -30.45 5.24
N ILE A 440 19.19 -29.30 5.69
CA ILE A 440 20.55 -28.80 5.52
C ILE A 440 21.06 -28.47 6.93
N PRO A 441 22.33 -28.79 7.29
CA PRO A 441 22.91 -28.42 8.57
C PRO A 441 22.78 -26.92 8.88
N ILE A 442 22.51 -26.58 10.14
CA ILE A 442 22.30 -25.20 10.57
C ILE A 442 23.52 -24.32 10.24
N ASP A 443 24.74 -24.83 10.43
CA ASP A 443 25.99 -24.11 10.10
C ASP A 443 26.08 -23.73 8.61
N HIS A 444 25.60 -24.60 7.70
CA HIS A 444 25.51 -24.28 6.28
C HIS A 444 24.46 -23.19 6.01
N ILE A 445 23.31 -23.23 6.69
CA ILE A 445 22.28 -22.18 6.59
C ILE A 445 22.82 -20.84 7.10
N THR A 446 23.51 -20.83 8.24
CA THR A 446 24.17 -19.65 8.83
C THR A 446 25.23 -19.09 7.87
N THR A 447 26.04 -19.95 7.24
CA THR A 447 27.01 -19.54 6.21
C THR A 447 26.34 -18.90 4.99
N LEU A 448 25.18 -19.44 4.56
CA LEU A 448 24.41 -18.85 3.47
C LEU A 448 23.80 -17.50 3.83
N ILE A 449 23.28 -17.34 5.06
CA ILE A 449 22.80 -16.05 5.59
C ILE A 449 23.92 -15.02 5.52
N GLU A 450 25.10 -15.35 6.06
CA GLU A 450 26.27 -14.47 6.03
C GLU A 450 26.66 -14.10 4.59
N PHE A 451 26.66 -15.08 3.68
CA PHE A 451 26.97 -14.84 2.27
C PHE A 451 25.98 -13.83 1.65
N ILE A 452 24.68 -14.00 1.87
CA ILE A 452 23.63 -13.11 1.33
C ILE A 452 23.82 -11.68 1.86
N LEU A 453 24.11 -11.52 3.15
CA LEU A 453 24.29 -10.21 3.79
C LEU A 453 25.55 -9.48 3.30
N LYS A 454 26.66 -10.20 3.11
CA LYS A 454 27.96 -9.60 2.72
C LYS A 454 28.16 -9.41 1.22
N HIS A 455 27.31 -10.00 0.38
CA HIS A 455 27.46 -9.98 -1.08
C HIS A 455 26.23 -9.40 -1.79
N ASN A 456 25.53 -8.49 -1.12
CA ASN A 456 24.46 -7.71 -1.76
C ASN A 456 25.04 -6.55 -2.60
N ASN A 457 25.46 -6.85 -3.83
CA ASN A 457 25.90 -5.85 -4.80
C ASN A 457 24.79 -5.42 -5.76
N PHE A 458 24.82 -4.16 -6.15
CA PHE A 458 23.83 -3.56 -7.02
C PHE A 458 24.38 -2.36 -7.79
N GLU A 459 23.59 -1.90 -8.75
CA GLU A 459 23.90 -0.78 -9.61
C GLU A 459 22.88 0.36 -9.41
N PHE A 460 23.37 1.59 -9.46
CA PHE A 460 22.57 2.81 -9.54
C PHE A 460 23.32 3.85 -10.37
N ASP A 461 22.65 4.46 -11.34
CA ASP A 461 23.22 5.53 -12.17
C ASP A 461 24.58 5.13 -12.79
N ASP A 462 24.62 3.94 -13.41
CA ASP A 462 25.80 3.33 -14.04
C ASP A 462 27.02 3.13 -13.10
N LYS A 463 26.80 3.16 -11.78
CA LYS A 463 27.82 2.93 -10.74
C LYS A 463 27.51 1.67 -9.93
N HIS A 464 28.56 0.96 -9.53
CA HIS A 464 28.45 -0.27 -8.75
C HIS A 464 28.63 -0.02 -7.25
N TYR A 465 27.77 -0.63 -6.44
CA TYR A 465 27.77 -0.50 -5.00
C TYR A 465 27.66 -1.87 -4.32
N LEU A 466 28.19 -1.94 -3.10
CA LEU A 466 28.04 -3.06 -2.19
C LEU A 466 27.41 -2.55 -0.89
N GLN A 467 26.34 -3.20 -0.43
CA GLN A 467 25.87 -2.99 0.93
C GLN A 467 26.79 -3.74 1.91
N ILE A 468 27.32 -3.02 2.89
CA ILE A 468 28.28 -3.56 3.86
C ILE A 468 27.71 -3.70 5.28
N ASN A 469 26.55 -3.10 5.55
CA ASN A 469 25.87 -3.20 6.85
C ASN A 469 24.34 -3.32 6.69
N GLY A 470 23.70 -3.96 7.68
CA GLY A 470 22.28 -4.27 7.65
C GLY A 470 21.89 -5.29 6.59
N THR A 471 20.60 -5.42 6.35
CA THR A 471 20.03 -6.28 5.32
C THR A 471 19.31 -5.46 4.25
N ALA A 472 19.36 -5.90 3.01
CA ALA A 472 18.79 -5.17 1.88
C ALA A 472 17.27 -5.23 1.88
N MET A 473 16.62 -4.07 1.71
CA MET A 473 15.19 -4.02 1.44
C MET A 473 14.92 -4.54 0.02
N GLY A 474 14.39 -5.76 -0.09
CA GLY A 474 14.14 -6.45 -1.37
C GLY A 474 14.58 -7.92 -1.37
N THR A 475 15.43 -8.31 -0.41
CA THR A 475 15.84 -9.69 -0.18
C THR A 475 14.71 -10.49 0.49
N LYS A 476 14.44 -11.72 0.02
CA LYS A 476 13.29 -12.53 0.49
C LYS A 476 13.38 -12.91 1.97
N MET A 477 14.57 -13.22 2.47
CA MET A 477 14.81 -13.60 3.87
C MET A 477 14.81 -12.42 4.85
N ALA A 478 14.86 -11.19 4.34
CA ALA A 478 15.06 -10.01 5.17
C ALA A 478 13.94 -9.77 6.20
N PRO A 479 12.64 -9.98 5.90
CA PRO A 479 11.58 -9.82 6.89
C PRO A 479 11.68 -10.81 8.05
N ALA A 480 11.90 -12.10 7.76
CA ALA A 480 12.07 -13.12 8.80
C ALA A 480 13.33 -12.84 9.63
N TYR A 481 14.45 -12.56 8.98
CA TYR A 481 15.71 -12.17 9.63
C TYR A 481 15.55 -10.98 10.59
N ALA A 482 14.83 -9.93 10.15
CA ALA A 482 14.59 -8.76 10.99
C ALA A 482 13.69 -9.07 12.20
N ASN A 483 12.65 -9.88 12.03
CA ASN A 483 11.79 -10.29 13.14
C ASN A 483 12.56 -11.12 14.18
N ILE A 484 13.40 -12.05 13.73
CA ILE A 484 14.25 -12.88 14.60
C ILE A 484 15.18 -12.01 15.44
N HIS A 485 15.84 -11.04 14.81
CA HIS A 485 16.78 -10.15 15.51
C HIS A 485 16.08 -9.24 16.54
N VAL A 486 14.88 -8.73 16.24
CA VAL A 486 14.15 -7.84 17.17
C VAL A 486 13.52 -8.60 18.33
N PHE A 487 13.13 -9.85 18.12
CA PHE A 487 12.47 -10.68 19.14
C PHE A 487 13.26 -11.98 19.39
N PRO A 488 14.52 -11.89 19.85
CA PRO A 488 15.27 -13.08 20.20
C PRO A 488 14.57 -13.78 21.37
N GLN A 489 14.38 -15.08 21.23
CA GLN A 489 13.91 -15.93 22.32
C GLN A 489 15.04 -16.02 23.35
N GLY A 490 14.94 -15.22 24.42
CA GLY A 490 15.80 -15.31 25.61
C GLY A 490 15.71 -16.67 26.30
#